data_AF-A0AAN7LB80-F1
#
_entry.id   AF-A0AAN7LB80-F1
#
_cell.length_a   1.000
_cell.length_b   1.000
_cell.length_c   1.000
_cell.angle_alpha   90.00
_cell.angle_beta   90.00
_cell.angle_gamma   90.00
#
_symmetry.space_group_name_H-M   'P 1'
#
loop_
_entity.id
_entity.type
_entity.pdbx_description
1 polymer ?
#
loop_
_entity_poly.entity_id
_entity_poly.type
_entity_poly.pdbx_seq_one_letter_code
_entity_poly.pdbx_strand_id
1 'polypeptide(L)'
;MTAEFQVPSPLVPTRENYFVRYCKQQADGMWAVVDVSLDGIHHGPSVPRSRRRPSGCLIQELPNGYSKIIWVENVEVDGREVHSLYKQLVDSSLAFGAKRWVSTLDRQCQRLASSMAGNIPAGDLCVIASPEGRKSMMRLAERMVMSFSGGVGASTAHVWTTLSATGSDDVRVMTRKSTDDPGRPPGIVLSAATSFWLPVAPKRIFDFLRDENSRSEWDILSNGGEVQEMAHIANGRDPGNCVSLLRVNSPNSSQSNMLILQESCTDASVSLVIYAPVDIVSMNVVLSGGDPDYVALLPSGFAILPGNGGGGAHEVGSGGSLLTVAFQILVDSAPNAKLSLGSVATVNSLIKCTVERIKAAVNC
;
A
#
# COMPACT_ATOMS: atom_id res chain seq x y z
N MET A 1 -18.20 16.13 -3.92
CA MET A 1 -17.08 15.23 -4.22
C MET A 1 -17.39 13.86 -3.64
N THR A 2 -16.87 12.79 -4.23
CA THR A 2 -16.99 11.42 -3.70
C THR A 2 -15.60 10.92 -3.33
N ALA A 3 -15.46 10.28 -2.18
CA ALA A 3 -14.22 9.62 -1.78
C ALA A 3 -14.47 8.30 -1.05
N GLU A 4 -13.50 7.40 -1.20
CA GLU A 4 -13.42 6.14 -0.47
C GLU A 4 -12.25 6.19 0.51
N PHE A 5 -12.51 5.97 1.80
CA PHE A 5 -11.46 5.82 2.80
C PHE A 5 -11.26 4.34 3.11
N GLN A 6 -10.04 3.85 2.93
CA GLN A 6 -9.71 2.43 2.99
C GLN A 6 -8.62 2.17 4.03
N VAL A 7 -8.70 1.02 4.70
CA VAL A 7 -7.56 0.39 5.40
C VAL A 7 -6.99 -0.63 4.41
N PRO A 8 -5.65 -0.81 4.32
CA PRO A 8 -5.04 -1.80 3.44
C PRO A 8 -5.21 -3.22 4.00
N SER A 9 -6.47 -3.64 4.11
CA SER A 9 -6.87 -4.98 4.52
C SER A 9 -8.19 -5.33 3.86
N PRO A 10 -8.34 -6.57 3.39
CA PRO A 10 -9.64 -7.05 2.99
C PRO A 10 -10.67 -7.00 4.13
N LEU A 11 -10.27 -7.20 5.38
CA LEU A 11 -11.18 -7.41 6.50
C LEU A 11 -11.83 -6.13 7.06
N VAL A 12 -11.56 -4.98 6.44
CA VAL A 12 -12.15 -3.69 6.81
C VAL A 12 -12.91 -3.12 5.60
N PRO A 13 -14.24 -2.93 5.71
CA PRO A 13 -15.03 -2.30 4.66
C PRO A 13 -14.56 -0.87 4.33
N THR A 14 -14.69 -0.50 3.07
CA THR A 14 -14.42 0.86 2.60
C THR A 14 -15.48 1.82 3.15
N ARG A 15 -15.05 3.01 3.59
CA ARG A 15 -15.95 4.10 4.00
C ARG A 15 -16.17 5.05 2.82
N GLU A 16 -17.28 4.86 2.11
CA GLU A 16 -17.72 5.77 1.07
C GLU A 16 -18.31 7.04 1.68
N ASN A 17 -17.89 8.20 1.18
CA ASN A 17 -18.40 9.49 1.62
C ASN A 17 -18.69 10.38 0.40
N TYR A 18 -19.86 10.99 0.40
CA TYR A 18 -20.22 12.08 -0.49
C TYR A 18 -20.32 13.38 0.29
N PHE A 19 -19.43 14.33 -0.02
CA PHE A 19 -19.24 15.53 0.79
C PHE A 19 -18.93 16.77 -0.04
N VAL A 20 -19.18 17.93 0.56
CA VAL A 20 -18.68 19.22 0.08
C VAL A 20 -17.42 19.60 0.83
N ARG A 21 -16.47 20.23 0.12
CA ARG A 21 -15.30 20.85 0.72
C ARG A 21 -15.39 22.34 0.58
N TYR A 22 -15.24 23.04 1.70
CA TYR A 22 -15.12 24.48 1.76
C TYR A 22 -13.71 24.85 2.20
N CYS A 23 -13.03 25.68 1.41
CA CYS A 23 -11.70 26.20 1.72
C CYS A 23 -11.79 27.71 1.89
N LYS A 24 -11.33 28.23 3.03
CA LYS A 24 -11.32 29.67 3.30
C LYS A 24 -10.08 30.08 4.09
N GLN A 25 -9.45 31.18 3.66
CA GLN A 25 -8.46 31.87 4.46
C GLN A 25 -9.15 32.77 5.50
N GLN A 26 -8.76 32.61 6.76
CA GLN A 26 -9.22 33.41 7.89
C GLN A 26 -8.46 34.74 7.97
N ALA A 27 -8.97 35.68 8.77
CA ALA A 27 -8.39 37.02 8.90
C ALA A 27 -6.95 37.03 9.44
N ASP A 28 -6.55 35.99 10.16
CA ASP A 28 -5.20 35.78 10.71
C ASP A 28 -4.23 35.08 9.72
N GLY A 29 -4.67 34.85 8.47
CA GLY A 29 -3.89 34.18 7.43
C GLY A 29 -3.99 32.66 7.44
N MET A 30 -4.65 32.05 8.44
CA MET A 30 -4.83 30.60 8.52
C MET A 30 -5.82 30.09 7.48
N TRP A 31 -5.49 29.00 6.80
CA TRP A 31 -6.41 28.31 5.89
C TRP A 31 -7.21 27.25 6.64
N ALA A 32 -8.53 27.29 6.48
CA ALA A 32 -9.43 26.24 6.94
C ALA A 32 -9.97 25.47 5.74
N VAL A 33 -9.77 24.16 5.74
CA VAL A 33 -10.37 23.21 4.80
C VAL A 33 -11.36 22.36 5.59
N VAL A 34 -12.64 22.43 5.21
CA VAL A 34 -13.72 21.74 5.91
C VAL A 34 -14.51 20.86 4.94
N ASP A 35 -14.60 19.59 5.28
CA ASP A 35 -15.36 18.56 4.61
C ASP A 35 -16.61 18.21 5.44
N VAL A 36 -17.78 18.25 4.81
CA VAL A 36 -19.07 17.92 5.43
C VAL A 36 -19.90 17.06 4.48
N SER A 37 -20.42 15.94 4.98
CA SER A 37 -21.35 15.09 4.23
C SER A 37 -22.60 15.86 3.80
N LEU A 38 -23.06 15.60 2.58
CA LEU A 38 -24.34 16.09 2.09
C LEU A 38 -25.44 15.08 2.44
N ASP A 39 -25.92 15.14 3.68
CA ASP A 39 -27.03 14.29 4.10
C ASP A 39 -28.33 14.75 3.43
N GLY A 40 -29.07 13.83 2.79
CA GLY A 40 -30.42 14.09 2.28
C GLY A 40 -30.56 14.43 0.80
N ILE A 41 -29.47 14.53 0.03
CA ILE A 41 -29.54 14.74 -1.44
C ILE A 41 -29.53 13.41 -2.22
N HIS A 42 -29.22 12.29 -1.55
CA HIS A 42 -29.27 10.95 -2.15
C HIS A 42 -30.67 10.34 -2.03
N HIS A 43 -31.40 10.28 -3.15
CA HIS A 43 -32.62 9.49 -3.31
C HIS A 43 -32.28 8.02 -3.61
N GLY A 44 -31.73 7.31 -2.62
CA GLY A 44 -31.46 5.87 -2.69
C GLY A 44 -31.96 5.15 -1.44
N PRO A 45 -32.36 3.86 -1.50
CA PRO A 45 -32.98 3.15 -0.38
C PRO A 45 -32.00 2.71 0.72
N SER A 46 -30.71 3.06 0.63
CA SER A 46 -29.70 2.67 1.63
C SER A 46 -29.39 3.81 2.60
N VAL A 47 -29.50 3.52 3.90
CA VAL A 47 -29.00 4.38 4.98
C VAL A 47 -27.49 4.60 4.78
N PRO A 48 -26.97 5.84 4.83
CA PRO A 48 -25.54 6.08 4.68
C PRO A 48 -24.76 5.38 5.81
N ARG A 49 -23.91 4.41 5.44
CA ARG A 49 -23.08 3.62 6.38
C ARG A 49 -21.96 4.44 7.05
N SER A 50 -21.64 5.60 6.48
CA SER A 50 -20.64 6.54 6.97
C SER A 50 -21.15 7.97 6.74
N ARG A 51 -20.99 8.82 7.74
CA ARG A 51 -21.36 10.23 7.69
C ARG A 51 -20.23 11.08 8.26
N ARG A 52 -19.68 11.94 7.43
CA ARG A 52 -18.63 12.90 7.80
C ARG A 52 -19.28 14.16 8.38
N ARG A 53 -19.19 14.32 9.70
CA ARG A 53 -19.41 15.60 10.39
C ARG A 53 -18.28 16.57 10.01
N PRO A 54 -18.38 17.88 10.31
CA PRO A 54 -17.33 18.84 10.01
C PRO A 54 -15.94 18.33 10.40
N SER A 55 -15.16 18.02 9.37
CA SER A 55 -13.82 17.41 9.42
C SER A 55 -12.91 18.15 8.45
N GLY A 56 -11.61 17.93 8.50
CA GLY A 56 -10.65 18.53 7.57
C GLY A 56 -9.42 19.03 8.32
N CYS A 57 -8.86 20.15 7.88
CA CYS A 57 -7.64 20.65 8.48
C CYS A 57 -7.55 22.18 8.53
N LEU A 58 -6.77 22.66 9.50
CA LEU A 58 -6.28 24.01 9.58
C LEU A 58 -4.81 24.01 9.16
N ILE A 59 -4.44 24.94 8.29
CA ILE A 59 -3.10 25.10 7.76
C ILE A 59 -2.63 26.52 8.07
N GLN A 60 -1.57 26.63 8.85
CA GLN A 60 -0.96 27.91 9.21
C GLN A 60 0.47 27.94 8.67
N GLU A 61 0.76 28.94 7.84
CA GLU A 61 2.13 29.22 7.39
C GLU A 61 2.98 29.71 8.57
N LEU A 62 4.20 29.21 8.67
CA LEU A 62 5.17 29.60 9.69
C LEU A 62 6.32 30.40 9.04
N PRO A 63 6.96 31.32 9.78
CA PRO A 63 8.05 32.16 9.24
C PRO A 63 9.29 31.39 8.72
N ASN A 64 9.44 30.12 9.10
CA ASN A 64 10.55 29.26 8.68
C ASN A 64 10.28 28.51 7.36
N GLY A 65 9.19 28.84 6.65
CA GLY A 65 8.79 28.19 5.39
C GLY A 65 8.10 26.83 5.56
N TYR A 66 7.81 26.41 6.80
CA TYR A 66 7.00 25.23 7.07
C TYR A 66 5.54 25.61 7.33
N SER A 67 4.67 24.60 7.30
CA SER A 67 3.25 24.75 7.68
C SER A 67 2.96 23.98 8.96
N LYS A 68 2.26 24.61 9.91
CA LYS A 68 1.61 23.92 11.02
C LYS A 68 0.25 23.42 10.55
N ILE A 69 0.01 22.13 10.74
CA ILE A 69 -1.22 21.47 10.30
C ILE A 69 -1.94 20.88 11.51
N ILE A 70 -3.22 21.21 11.65
CA ILE A 70 -4.12 20.62 12.65
C ILE A 70 -5.20 19.88 11.89
N TRP A 71 -5.27 18.57 12.05
CA TRP A 71 -6.29 17.75 11.40
C TRP A 71 -7.40 17.38 12.38
N VAL A 72 -8.65 17.56 11.97
CA VAL A 72 -9.84 17.19 12.74
C VAL A 72 -10.61 16.17 11.94
N GLU A 73 -10.81 14.99 12.53
CA GLU A 73 -11.56 13.91 11.91
C GLU A 73 -12.77 13.56 12.76
N ASN A 74 -13.96 13.80 12.23
CA ASN A 74 -15.23 13.56 12.90
C ASN A 74 -16.18 12.81 11.95
N VAL A 75 -16.22 11.49 12.08
CA VAL A 75 -16.99 10.61 11.18
C VAL A 75 -17.81 9.64 12.01
N GLU A 76 -19.12 9.61 11.75
CA GLU A 76 -20.05 8.62 12.27
C GLU A 76 -20.06 7.43 11.31
N VAL A 77 -19.83 6.21 11.80
CA VAL A 77 -19.76 5.01 10.95
C VAL A 77 -20.45 3.85 11.65
N ASP A 78 -21.20 3.06 10.88
CA ASP A 78 -21.67 1.76 11.36
C ASP A 78 -20.51 0.74 11.32
N GLY A 79 -20.01 0.36 12.50
CA GLY A 79 -18.89 -0.56 12.66
C GLY A 79 -19.26 -2.05 12.62
N ARG A 80 -20.52 -2.43 12.34
CA ARG A 80 -20.97 -3.83 12.42
C ARG A 80 -20.28 -4.78 11.43
N GLU A 81 -19.90 -4.28 10.25
CA GLU A 81 -19.28 -5.08 9.19
C GLU A 81 -17.76 -5.23 9.33
N VAL A 82 -17.14 -4.60 10.35
CA VAL A 82 -15.69 -4.71 10.59
C VAL A 82 -15.40 -6.07 11.22
N HIS A 83 -14.47 -6.82 10.61
CA HIS A 83 -14.02 -8.10 11.16
C HIS A 83 -13.42 -7.94 12.56
N SER A 84 -13.65 -8.91 13.44
CA SER A 84 -13.22 -8.88 14.85
C SER A 84 -11.72 -8.57 15.01
N LEU A 85 -10.90 -9.13 14.12
CA LEU A 85 -9.45 -8.91 14.03
C LEU A 85 -9.05 -7.42 13.95
N TYR A 86 -9.85 -6.59 13.27
CA TYR A 86 -9.56 -5.17 13.05
C TYR A 86 -10.40 -4.24 13.94
N LYS A 87 -11.35 -4.78 14.71
CA LYS A 87 -12.29 -3.98 15.50
C LYS A 87 -11.58 -3.00 16.43
N GLN A 88 -10.56 -3.47 17.16
CA GLN A 88 -9.79 -2.62 18.06
C GLN A 88 -8.99 -1.53 17.34
N LEU A 89 -8.39 -1.83 16.17
CA LEU A 89 -7.69 -0.83 15.36
C LEU A 89 -8.64 0.28 14.88
N VAL A 90 -9.86 -0.11 14.50
CA VAL A 90 -10.89 0.83 14.04
C VAL A 90 -11.43 1.68 15.19
N ASP A 91 -11.77 1.05 16.32
CA ASP A 91 -12.35 1.71 17.50
C ASP A 91 -11.34 2.66 18.19
N SER A 92 -10.04 2.35 18.12
CA SER A 92 -8.97 3.21 18.66
C SER A 92 -8.63 4.43 17.79
N SER A 93 -9.35 4.66 16.68
CA SER A 93 -9.09 5.71 15.69
C SER A 93 -7.75 5.61 14.94
N LEU A 94 -6.95 4.56 15.15
CA LEU A 94 -5.69 4.37 14.42
C LEU A 94 -5.92 4.09 12.92
N ALA A 95 -7.01 3.39 12.59
CA ALA A 95 -7.36 3.07 11.21
C ALA A 95 -7.83 4.28 10.39
N PHE A 96 -8.56 5.23 10.98
CA PHE A 96 -9.26 6.27 10.22
C PHE A 96 -9.18 7.66 10.86
N GLY A 97 -8.39 7.84 11.91
CA GLY A 97 -8.30 9.09 12.65
C GLY A 97 -7.29 10.09 12.07
N ALA A 98 -7.32 11.29 12.63
CA ALA A 98 -6.48 12.42 12.24
C ALA A 98 -4.98 12.10 12.16
N LYS A 99 -4.46 11.27 13.09
CA LYS A 99 -3.04 10.89 13.11
C LYS A 99 -2.61 10.21 11.80
N ARG A 100 -3.43 9.30 11.27
CA ARG A 100 -3.16 8.61 10.00
C ARG A 100 -3.13 9.58 8.82
N TRP A 101 -4.04 10.55 8.79
CA TRP A 101 -4.10 11.55 7.72
C TRP A 101 -2.91 12.51 7.75
N VAL A 102 -2.51 12.95 8.95
CA VAL A 102 -1.29 13.75 9.12
C VAL A 102 -0.04 12.96 8.71
N SER A 103 0.09 11.70 9.11
CA SER A 103 1.21 10.84 8.69
C SER A 103 1.24 10.60 7.17
N THR A 104 0.07 10.42 6.55
CA THR A 104 -0.04 10.28 5.09
C THR A 104 0.36 11.56 4.37
N LEU A 105 -0.03 12.73 4.90
CA LEU A 105 0.35 14.03 4.34
C LEU A 105 1.86 14.28 4.49
N ASP A 106 2.42 14.03 5.67
CA ASP A 106 3.87 14.14 5.91
C ASP A 106 4.66 13.22 4.96
N ARG A 107 4.21 11.97 4.77
CA ARG A 107 4.80 11.05 3.80
C ARG A 107 4.75 11.61 2.37
N GLN A 108 3.64 12.21 1.96
CA GLN A 108 3.54 12.81 0.62
C GLN A 108 4.47 14.02 0.47
N CYS A 109 4.59 14.86 1.50
CA CYS A 109 5.54 15.97 1.51
C CYS A 109 7.00 15.47 1.39
N GLN A 110 7.35 14.42 2.13
CA GLN A 110 8.68 13.78 2.06
C GLN A 110 8.94 13.19 0.67
N ARG A 111 7.93 12.58 0.05
CA ARG A 111 8.01 12.05 -1.32
C ARG A 111 8.27 13.14 -2.35
N LEU A 112 7.51 14.23 -2.28
CA LEU A 112 7.68 15.38 -3.18
C LEU A 112 9.07 16.00 -3.00
N ALA A 113 9.53 16.18 -1.76
CA ALA A 113 10.88 16.66 -1.48
C ALA A 113 11.95 15.72 -2.06
N SER A 114 11.78 14.40 -1.90
CA SER A 114 12.71 13.39 -2.43
C SER A 114 12.74 13.34 -3.96
N SER A 115 11.62 13.65 -4.61
CA SER A 115 11.48 13.77 -6.07
C SER A 115 12.11 15.05 -6.62
N MET A 116 12.08 16.14 -5.84
CA MET A 116 12.66 17.45 -6.19
C MET A 116 14.14 17.59 -5.81
N ALA A 117 14.69 16.65 -5.04
CA ALA A 117 16.08 16.69 -4.60
C ALA A 117 17.05 16.58 -5.79
N GLY A 118 17.78 17.67 -6.06
CA GLY A 118 18.78 17.74 -7.13
C GLY A 118 20.15 17.14 -6.77
N ASN A 119 20.41 16.94 -5.47
CA ASN A 119 21.67 16.35 -5.00
C ASN A 119 21.51 14.82 -4.93
N ILE A 120 22.02 14.12 -5.95
CA ILE A 120 22.16 12.66 -5.92
C ILE A 120 23.41 12.37 -5.07
N PRO A 121 23.30 11.65 -3.93
CA PRO A 121 24.48 11.22 -3.20
C PRO A 121 25.37 10.39 -4.13
N ALA A 122 26.64 10.76 -4.25
CA ALA A 122 27.65 10.01 -5.01
C ALA A 122 28.07 8.73 -4.26
N GLY A 123 27.09 7.89 -3.89
CA GLY A 123 27.34 6.58 -3.31
C GLY A 123 27.50 5.53 -4.42
N ASP A 124 28.38 4.55 -4.19
CA ASP A 124 28.86 3.54 -5.16
C ASP A 124 27.77 2.64 -5.80
N LEU A 125 26.50 2.80 -5.42
CA LEU A 125 25.35 1.99 -5.85
C LEU A 125 24.41 2.67 -6.85
N CYS A 126 24.70 3.88 -7.35
CA CYS A 126 23.69 4.63 -8.12
C CYS A 126 23.68 4.29 -9.62
N VAL A 127 22.82 3.35 -10.03
CA VAL A 127 22.39 3.18 -11.44
C VAL A 127 21.54 4.39 -11.92
N ILE A 128 21.05 5.22 -10.99
CA ILE A 128 20.22 6.39 -11.29
C ILE A 128 21.12 7.61 -11.56
N ALA A 129 21.58 7.73 -12.80
CA ALA A 129 22.53 8.77 -13.18
C ALA A 129 21.89 10.17 -13.39
N SER A 130 20.56 10.27 -13.55
CA SER A 130 19.89 11.53 -13.89
C SER A 130 18.77 11.95 -12.91
N PRO A 131 18.61 13.26 -12.65
CA PRO A 131 17.46 13.79 -11.90
C PRO A 131 16.11 13.40 -12.52
N GLU A 132 16.03 13.36 -13.85
CA GLU A 132 14.84 12.97 -14.60
C GLU A 132 14.51 11.49 -14.36
N GLY A 133 15.53 10.63 -14.37
CA GLY A 133 15.40 9.21 -14.06
C GLY A 133 14.91 8.97 -12.63
N ARG A 134 15.49 9.69 -11.67
CA ARG A 134 15.03 9.67 -10.27
C ARG A 134 13.55 10.06 -10.16
N LYS A 135 13.15 11.15 -10.80
CA LYS A 135 11.75 11.63 -10.80
C LYS A 135 10.81 10.62 -11.43
N SER A 136 11.18 10.02 -12.55
CA SER A 136 10.39 8.99 -13.23
C SER A 136 10.26 7.72 -12.38
N MET A 137 11.35 7.26 -11.75
CA MET A 137 11.33 6.11 -10.85
C MET A 137 10.45 6.35 -9.61
N MET A 138 10.52 7.55 -9.01
CA MET A 138 9.66 7.92 -7.88
C MET A 138 8.17 7.94 -8.25
N ARG A 139 7.83 8.40 -9.45
CA ARG A 139 6.46 8.36 -10.00
C ARG A 139 6.00 6.93 -10.30
N LEU A 140 6.88 6.09 -10.85
CA LEU A 140 6.59 4.68 -11.08
C LEU A 140 6.26 3.95 -9.77
N ALA A 141 7.06 4.19 -8.73
CA ALA A 141 6.82 3.65 -7.39
C ALA A 141 5.51 4.17 -6.79
N GLU A 142 5.15 5.43 -7.02
CA GLU A 142 3.90 6.02 -6.50
C GLU A 142 2.69 5.32 -7.12
N ARG A 143 2.74 5.13 -8.43
CA ARG A 143 1.72 4.39 -9.18
C ARG A 143 1.63 2.94 -8.73
N MET A 144 2.76 2.30 -8.42
CA MET A 144 2.81 0.95 -7.85
C MET A 144 2.06 0.89 -6.50
N VAL A 145 2.32 1.83 -5.59
CA VAL A 145 1.66 1.91 -4.28
C VAL A 145 0.16 2.23 -4.40
N MET A 146 -0.23 3.13 -5.31
CA MET A 146 -1.63 3.43 -5.59
C MET A 146 -2.37 2.21 -6.16
N SER A 147 -1.75 1.50 -7.11
CA SER A 147 -2.32 0.29 -7.70
C SER A 147 -2.46 -0.84 -6.68
N PHE A 148 -1.48 -1.00 -5.77
CA PHE A 148 -1.57 -1.93 -4.65
C PHE A 148 -2.76 -1.60 -3.76
N SER A 149 -2.85 -0.34 -3.30
CA SER A 149 -3.91 0.12 -2.39
C SER A 149 -5.30 -0.13 -2.97
N GLY A 150 -5.50 0.17 -4.26
CA GLY A 150 -6.75 -0.11 -4.97
C GLY A 150 -7.03 -1.59 -5.23
N GLY A 151 -6.02 -2.46 -5.18
CA GLY A 151 -6.16 -3.92 -5.32
C GLY A 151 -6.38 -4.66 -4.00
N VAL A 152 -5.90 -4.12 -2.87
CA VAL A 152 -6.10 -4.70 -1.53
C VAL A 152 -7.42 -4.26 -0.91
N GLY A 153 -7.85 -3.02 -1.17
CA GLY A 153 -9.04 -2.45 -0.57
C GLY A 153 -10.34 -3.13 -1.00
N ALA A 154 -11.32 -3.17 -0.08
CA ALA A 154 -12.68 -3.63 -0.35
C ALA A 154 -13.50 -2.59 -1.14
N SER A 155 -12.92 -1.95 -2.17
CA SER A 155 -13.64 -0.96 -2.99
C SER A 155 -14.86 -1.60 -3.65
N THR A 156 -15.99 -0.89 -3.66
CA THR A 156 -17.24 -1.37 -4.28
C THR A 156 -17.22 -1.27 -5.81
N ALA A 157 -16.20 -0.58 -6.37
CA ALA A 157 -15.98 -0.52 -7.81
C ALA A 157 -15.80 -1.90 -8.45
N HIS A 158 -15.40 -2.93 -7.68
CA HIS A 158 -15.14 -4.27 -8.18
C HIS A 158 -15.65 -5.36 -7.22
N VAL A 159 -16.29 -6.40 -7.78
CA VAL A 159 -16.84 -7.52 -7.01
C VAL A 159 -15.72 -8.43 -6.53
N TRP A 160 -15.59 -8.55 -5.20
CA TRP A 160 -14.73 -9.54 -4.55
C TRP A 160 -15.48 -10.86 -4.38
N THR A 161 -14.80 -11.97 -4.63
CA THR A 161 -15.29 -13.31 -4.29
C THR A 161 -14.44 -13.87 -3.16
N THR A 162 -15.06 -14.20 -2.03
CA THR A 162 -14.37 -14.89 -0.95
C THR A 162 -14.21 -16.36 -1.30
N LEU A 163 -12.98 -16.87 -1.22
CA LEU A 163 -12.71 -18.30 -1.36
C LEU A 163 -12.41 -18.86 0.02
N SER A 164 -13.44 -19.37 0.67
CA SER A 164 -13.29 -20.07 1.92
C SER A 164 -12.79 -21.49 1.66
N ALA A 165 -11.55 -21.77 2.04
CA ALA A 165 -11.04 -23.13 2.15
C ALA A 165 -10.96 -23.45 3.64
N THR A 166 -11.96 -24.19 4.15
CA THR A 166 -12.04 -24.83 5.49
C THR A 166 -10.84 -24.54 6.40
N GLY A 167 -10.90 -23.40 7.10
CA GLY A 167 -9.84 -22.86 7.96
C GLY A 167 -10.06 -21.37 8.23
N SER A 168 -9.49 -20.83 9.31
CA SER A 168 -9.65 -19.44 9.77
C SER A 168 -8.97 -18.37 8.89
N ASP A 169 -8.25 -18.78 7.84
CA ASP A 169 -7.43 -17.92 7.00
C ASP A 169 -8.14 -17.73 5.64
N ASP A 170 -9.26 -16.98 5.66
CA ASP A 170 -10.02 -16.68 4.44
C ASP A 170 -9.17 -15.79 3.50
N VAL A 171 -8.94 -16.30 2.30
CA VAL A 171 -8.31 -15.54 1.22
C VAL A 171 -9.41 -14.94 0.36
N ARG A 172 -9.37 -13.62 0.14
CA ARG A 172 -10.28 -12.96 -0.79
C ARG A 172 -9.62 -12.80 -2.14
N VAL A 173 -10.37 -13.10 -3.19
CA VAL A 173 -9.88 -13.01 -4.57
C VAL A 173 -10.82 -12.14 -5.38
N MET A 174 -10.25 -11.23 -6.15
CA MET A 174 -10.94 -10.41 -7.14
C MET A 174 -10.32 -10.68 -8.50
N THR A 175 -11.17 -10.76 -9.53
CA THR A 175 -10.73 -10.84 -10.92
C THR A 175 -10.97 -9.51 -11.62
N ARG A 176 -9.96 -8.99 -12.32
CA ARG A 176 -10.07 -7.82 -13.19
C ARG A 176 -9.66 -8.18 -14.60
N LYS A 177 -10.41 -7.69 -15.58
CA LYS A 177 -10.02 -7.73 -16.99
C LYS A 177 -9.33 -6.41 -17.33
N SER A 178 -8.14 -6.49 -17.91
CA SER A 178 -7.31 -5.38 -18.34
C SER A 178 -7.18 -5.45 -19.86
N THR A 179 -7.78 -4.51 -20.59
CA THR A 179 -7.73 -4.48 -22.06
C THR A 179 -7.11 -3.18 -22.57
N ASP A 180 -7.40 -2.06 -21.88
CA ASP A 180 -7.03 -0.69 -22.29
C ASP A 180 -6.60 0.14 -21.06
N ASP A 181 -5.81 -0.45 -20.16
CA ASP A 181 -5.32 0.21 -18.94
C ASP A 181 -3.80 0.46 -19.05
N PRO A 182 -3.36 1.67 -19.46
CA PRO A 182 -1.95 2.01 -19.56
C PRO A 182 -1.23 1.74 -18.23
N GLY A 183 -0.12 1.01 -18.30
CA GLY A 183 0.66 0.67 -17.12
C GLY A 183 0.27 -0.63 -16.42
N ARG A 184 -0.74 -1.35 -16.92
CA ARG A 184 -1.00 -2.74 -16.56
C ARG A 184 -0.81 -3.65 -17.76
N PRO A 185 -0.35 -4.89 -17.57
CA PRO A 185 -0.33 -5.85 -18.65
C PRO A 185 -1.77 -6.15 -19.12
N PRO A 186 -1.99 -6.32 -20.44
CA PRO A 186 -3.27 -6.76 -20.96
C PRO A 186 -3.53 -8.21 -20.55
N GLY A 187 -4.78 -8.52 -20.22
CA GLY A 187 -5.22 -9.85 -19.84
C GLY A 187 -6.13 -9.89 -18.62
N ILE A 188 -6.12 -11.03 -17.93
CA ILE A 188 -6.89 -11.26 -16.70
C ILE A 188 -5.93 -11.18 -15.52
N VAL A 189 -6.20 -10.25 -14.60
CA VAL A 189 -5.44 -10.04 -13.38
C VAL A 189 -6.24 -10.56 -12.20
N LEU A 190 -5.65 -11.44 -11.40
CA LEU A 190 -6.17 -11.82 -10.09
C LEU A 190 -5.52 -10.98 -9.00
N SER A 191 -6.35 -10.34 -8.17
CA SER A 191 -5.92 -9.73 -6.91
C SER A 191 -6.33 -10.64 -5.78
N ALA A 192 -5.37 -11.16 -5.02
CA ALA A 192 -5.63 -11.96 -3.83
C ALA A 192 -5.09 -11.25 -2.60
N ALA A 193 -5.85 -11.24 -1.52
CA ALA A 193 -5.43 -10.64 -0.26
C ALA A 193 -5.93 -11.47 0.94
N THR A 194 -5.12 -11.52 1.99
CA THR A 194 -5.49 -12.09 3.29
C THR A 194 -4.86 -11.29 4.42
N SER A 195 -5.45 -11.35 5.61
CA SER A 195 -4.97 -10.64 6.79
C SER A 195 -4.98 -11.56 8.00
N PHE A 196 -3.95 -11.46 8.83
CA PHE A 196 -3.79 -12.25 10.05
C PHE A 196 -3.02 -11.46 11.10
N TRP A 197 -3.09 -11.92 12.36
CA TRP A 197 -2.36 -11.31 13.47
C TRP A 197 -1.09 -12.12 13.79
N LEU A 198 -0.04 -11.40 14.17
CA LEU A 198 1.24 -11.95 14.61
C LEU A 198 1.62 -11.37 15.99
N PRO A 199 2.15 -12.16 16.93
CA PRO A 199 2.65 -11.68 18.23
C PRO A 199 4.03 -10.99 18.11
N VAL A 200 4.25 -10.25 17.03
CA VAL A 200 5.53 -9.62 16.70
C VAL A 200 5.30 -8.13 16.46
N ALA A 201 6.20 -7.28 16.94
CA ALA A 201 6.09 -5.84 16.79
C ALA A 201 6.14 -5.41 15.31
N PRO A 202 5.37 -4.39 14.87
CA PRO A 202 5.30 -3.97 13.48
C PRO A 202 6.66 -3.67 12.84
N LYS A 203 7.55 -3.04 13.61
CA LYS A 203 8.90 -2.69 13.15
C LYS A 203 9.75 -3.92 12.81
N ARG A 204 9.69 -4.99 13.62
CA ARG A 204 10.45 -6.23 13.34
C ARG A 204 9.97 -6.89 12.04
N ILE A 205 8.65 -6.92 11.81
CA ILE A 205 8.09 -7.45 10.57
C ILE A 205 8.46 -6.55 9.38
N PHE A 206 8.40 -5.24 9.55
CA PHE A 206 8.76 -4.27 8.51
C PHE A 206 10.22 -4.42 8.08
N ASP A 207 11.13 -4.44 9.05
CA ASP A 207 12.57 -4.60 8.81
C ASP A 207 12.86 -5.98 8.19
N PHE A 208 12.19 -7.05 8.63
CA PHE A 208 12.30 -8.38 8.03
C PHE A 208 11.80 -8.41 6.57
N LEU A 209 10.64 -7.84 6.25
CA LEU A 209 10.05 -7.96 4.90
C LEU A 209 10.73 -7.10 3.85
N ARG A 210 11.39 -6.01 4.26
CA ARG A 210 12.06 -5.10 3.32
C ARG A 210 13.51 -5.50 3.01
N ASP A 211 14.15 -6.24 3.90
CA ASP A 211 15.55 -6.65 3.80
C ASP A 211 15.75 -7.63 2.63
N GLU A 212 16.72 -7.34 1.78
CA GLU A 212 17.09 -8.19 0.64
C GLU A 212 17.62 -9.55 1.09
N ASN A 213 18.27 -9.64 2.25
CA ASN A 213 18.92 -10.86 2.74
C ASN A 213 17.91 -11.89 3.25
N SER A 214 16.82 -11.43 3.85
CA SER A 214 15.73 -12.28 4.35
C SER A 214 14.73 -12.68 3.26
N ARG A 215 14.82 -12.08 2.06
CA ARG A 215 13.82 -12.23 1.00
C ARG A 215 13.61 -13.68 0.57
N SER A 216 14.69 -14.46 0.53
CA SER A 216 14.63 -15.89 0.18
C SER A 216 13.80 -16.73 1.16
N GLU A 217 13.61 -16.27 2.40
CA GLU A 217 12.83 -16.95 3.42
C GLU A 217 11.34 -16.94 3.10
N TRP A 218 10.81 -15.84 2.54
CA TRP A 218 9.38 -15.64 2.32
C TRP A 218 8.97 -15.52 0.85
N ASP A 219 9.83 -15.03 -0.03
CA ASP A 219 9.51 -14.76 -1.44
C ASP A 219 9.69 -16.00 -2.31
N ILE A 220 8.60 -16.76 -2.42
CA ILE A 220 8.53 -17.97 -3.27
C ILE A 220 8.82 -17.63 -4.74
N LEU A 221 8.46 -16.43 -5.20
CA LEU A 221 8.62 -16.03 -6.60
C LEU A 221 10.09 -15.74 -6.96
N SER A 222 10.93 -15.50 -5.96
CA SER A 222 12.37 -15.32 -6.15
C SER A 222 13.14 -16.64 -6.30
N ASN A 223 12.48 -17.80 -6.18
CA ASN A 223 13.06 -19.15 -6.36
C ASN A 223 14.36 -19.39 -5.55
N GLY A 224 14.51 -18.74 -4.39
CA GLY A 224 15.70 -18.85 -3.54
C GLY A 224 16.97 -18.21 -4.12
N GLY A 225 16.86 -17.37 -5.16
CA GLY A 225 17.98 -16.58 -5.65
C GLY A 225 18.42 -15.51 -4.65
N GLU A 226 19.71 -15.18 -4.66
CA GLU A 226 20.24 -14.09 -3.85
C GLU A 226 19.74 -12.76 -4.40
N VAL A 227 19.27 -11.88 -3.53
CA VAL A 227 18.73 -10.59 -3.92
C VAL A 227 19.77 -9.51 -3.67
N GLN A 228 20.05 -8.72 -4.70
CA GLN A 228 21.01 -7.63 -4.64
C GLN A 228 20.31 -6.30 -4.90
N GLU A 229 20.54 -5.32 -4.02
CA GLU A 229 20.12 -3.94 -4.27
C GLU A 229 21.01 -3.30 -5.35
N MET A 230 20.38 -2.81 -6.41
CA MET A 230 21.03 -2.15 -7.54
C MET A 230 20.92 -0.63 -7.49
N ALA A 231 19.90 -0.11 -6.82
CA ALA A 231 19.68 1.32 -6.67
C ALA A 231 18.82 1.58 -5.44
N HIS A 232 19.05 2.72 -4.82
CA HIS A 232 18.39 3.15 -3.59
C HIS A 232 18.07 4.64 -3.63
N ILE A 233 16.82 5.00 -3.38
CA ILE A 233 16.37 6.37 -3.18
C ILE A 233 15.74 6.46 -1.79
N ALA A 234 16.41 7.15 -0.86
CA ALA A 234 15.79 7.50 0.42
C ALA A 234 14.53 8.36 0.18
N ASN A 235 13.44 8.03 0.87
CA ASN A 235 12.10 8.58 0.69
C ASN A 235 11.51 9.06 2.02
N GLY A 236 12.26 9.88 2.76
CA GLY A 236 11.82 10.42 4.04
C GLY A 236 12.93 10.47 5.07
N ARG A 237 12.53 10.69 6.33
CA ARG A 237 13.46 10.79 7.47
C ARG A 237 13.82 9.44 8.07
N ASP A 238 12.90 8.49 8.02
CA ASP A 238 13.15 7.14 8.51
C ASP A 238 14.03 6.40 7.49
N PRO A 239 15.15 5.77 7.91
CA PRO A 239 16.05 5.07 7.00
C PRO A 239 15.39 3.85 6.33
N GLY A 240 14.23 3.40 6.84
CA GLY A 240 13.40 2.40 6.18
C GLY A 240 12.47 2.93 5.12
N ASN A 241 12.34 4.24 4.96
CA ASN A 241 11.54 4.78 3.88
C ASN A 241 12.42 4.92 2.64
N CYS A 242 12.25 4.03 1.67
CA CYS A 242 13.02 4.07 0.43
C CYS A 242 12.27 3.50 -0.77
N VAL A 243 12.73 3.87 -1.95
CA VAL A 243 12.45 3.18 -3.20
C VAL A 243 13.74 2.49 -3.65
N SER A 244 13.70 1.17 -3.78
CA SER A 244 14.85 0.34 -4.14
C SER A 244 14.58 -0.42 -5.44
N LEU A 245 15.64 -0.66 -6.20
CA LEU A 245 15.63 -1.54 -7.37
C LEU A 245 16.46 -2.77 -7.04
N LEU A 246 15.85 -3.95 -7.09
CA LEU A 246 16.48 -5.19 -6.68
C LEU A 246 16.64 -6.12 -7.88
N ARG A 247 17.72 -6.90 -7.89
CA ARG A 247 17.98 -7.96 -8.86
C ARG A 247 18.04 -9.29 -8.14
N VAL A 248 17.38 -10.30 -8.70
CA VAL A 248 17.48 -11.69 -8.22
C VAL A 248 18.56 -12.40 -9.02
N ASN A 249 19.66 -12.76 -8.37
CA ASN A 249 20.74 -13.54 -8.94
C ASN A 249 20.42 -15.03 -8.74
N SER A 250 20.07 -15.73 -9.83
CA SER A 250 19.86 -17.18 -9.79
C SER A 250 21.03 -17.89 -10.48
N PRO A 251 21.60 -18.95 -9.89
CA PRO A 251 22.72 -19.69 -10.47
C PRO A 251 22.38 -20.38 -11.81
N ASN A 252 21.08 -20.56 -12.10
CA ASN A 252 20.60 -21.30 -13.28
C ASN A 252 19.95 -20.40 -14.36
N SER A 253 19.86 -19.09 -14.17
CA SER A 253 19.31 -18.20 -15.19
C SER A 253 20.40 -17.29 -15.76
N SER A 254 20.72 -17.51 -17.03
CA SER A 254 21.35 -16.48 -17.85
C SER A 254 20.44 -15.24 -17.86
N GLN A 255 20.81 -14.21 -17.10
CA GLN A 255 20.19 -12.89 -17.05
C GLN A 255 18.65 -12.91 -16.94
N SER A 256 18.11 -12.88 -15.71
CA SER A 256 16.69 -12.58 -15.54
C SER A 256 16.38 -11.20 -16.15
N ASN A 257 15.52 -11.14 -17.17
CA ASN A 257 15.11 -9.89 -17.80
C ASN A 257 14.21 -9.01 -16.91
N MET A 258 14.01 -9.41 -15.65
CA MET A 258 13.16 -8.74 -14.68
C MET A 258 13.99 -8.20 -13.52
N LEU A 259 13.66 -7.01 -13.09
CA LEU A 259 14.07 -6.39 -11.84
C LEU A 259 12.86 -6.31 -10.91
N ILE A 260 13.09 -6.06 -9.64
CA ILE A 260 12.03 -5.84 -8.66
C ILE A 260 12.12 -4.38 -8.22
N LEU A 261 11.10 -3.59 -8.56
CA LEU A 261 10.90 -2.29 -7.95
C LEU A 261 10.26 -2.50 -6.59
N GLN A 262 10.82 -1.93 -5.54
CA GLN A 262 10.31 -2.01 -4.18
C GLN A 262 10.18 -0.61 -3.59
N GLU A 263 9.03 -0.31 -2.98
CA GLU A 263 8.86 0.83 -2.10
C GLU A 263 8.57 0.31 -0.69
N SER A 264 9.37 0.75 0.26
CA SER A 264 9.14 0.54 1.68
C SER A 264 8.89 1.88 2.36
N CYS A 265 7.88 1.93 3.22
CA CYS A 265 7.63 3.10 4.04
C CYS A 265 7.01 2.71 5.38
N THR A 266 7.32 3.47 6.41
CA THR A 266 6.81 3.27 7.77
C THR A 266 6.49 4.61 8.40
N ASP A 267 5.38 4.63 9.14
CA ASP A 267 4.99 5.71 10.02
C ASP A 267 4.29 5.13 11.26
N ALA A 268 3.81 6.01 12.15
CA ALA A 268 3.18 5.58 13.40
C ALA A 268 1.80 4.92 13.23
N SER A 269 1.25 4.90 12.02
CA SER A 269 -0.07 4.34 11.69
C SER A 269 0.02 3.06 10.85
N VAL A 270 0.96 3.00 9.90
CA VAL A 270 1.11 1.88 8.98
C VAL A 270 2.55 1.76 8.48
N SER A 271 3.00 0.53 8.28
CA SER A 271 4.19 0.23 7.49
C SER A 271 3.80 -0.57 6.25
N LEU A 272 4.38 -0.23 5.11
CA LEU A 272 4.12 -0.86 3.81
C LEU A 272 5.44 -1.34 3.21
N VAL A 273 5.42 -2.53 2.63
CA VAL A 273 6.50 -3.03 1.75
C VAL A 273 5.81 -3.52 0.49
N ILE A 274 5.90 -2.74 -0.58
CA ILE A 274 5.19 -2.97 -1.84
C ILE A 274 6.23 -3.14 -2.93
N TYR A 275 6.07 -4.16 -3.76
CA TYR A 275 7.01 -4.45 -4.83
C TYR A 275 6.30 -4.95 -6.08
N ALA A 276 6.95 -4.81 -7.23
CA ALA A 276 6.49 -5.36 -8.49
C ALA A 276 7.67 -5.79 -9.37
N PRO A 277 7.54 -6.90 -10.10
CA PRO A 277 8.49 -7.22 -11.15
C PRO A 277 8.32 -6.22 -12.31
N VAL A 278 9.44 -5.70 -12.82
CA VAL A 278 9.50 -4.77 -13.96
C VAL A 278 10.58 -5.25 -14.93
N ASP A 279 10.31 -5.22 -16.23
CA ASP A 279 11.29 -5.63 -17.22
C ASP A 279 12.46 -4.61 -17.30
N ILE A 280 13.66 -5.12 -17.56
CA ILE A 280 14.88 -4.29 -17.63
C ILE A 280 14.77 -3.20 -18.69
N VAL A 281 14.11 -3.47 -19.81
CA VAL A 281 14.00 -2.52 -20.93
C VAL A 281 13.15 -1.32 -20.53
N SER A 282 11.96 -1.54 -19.98
CA SER A 282 11.10 -0.50 -19.43
C SER A 282 11.77 0.24 -18.28
N MET A 283 12.48 -0.47 -17.39
CA MET A 283 13.19 0.17 -16.30
C MET A 283 14.33 1.08 -16.82
N ASN A 284 15.05 0.69 -17.87
CA ASN A 284 16.07 1.55 -18.49
C ASN A 284 15.45 2.83 -19.08
N VAL A 285 14.24 2.74 -19.65
CA VAL A 285 13.48 3.92 -20.13
C VAL A 285 13.14 4.84 -18.96
N VAL A 286 12.63 4.29 -17.86
CA VAL A 286 12.30 5.04 -16.63
C VAL A 286 13.53 5.72 -16.05
N LEU A 287 14.64 4.98 -15.92
CA LEU A 287 15.92 5.48 -15.42
C LEU A 287 16.54 6.55 -16.33
N SER A 288 16.16 6.57 -17.61
CA SER A 288 16.54 7.62 -18.56
C SER A 288 15.60 8.83 -18.56
N GLY A 289 14.61 8.86 -17.66
CA GLY A 289 13.63 9.95 -17.55
C GLY A 289 12.40 9.81 -18.45
N GLY A 290 12.17 8.62 -19.04
CA GLY A 290 10.97 8.32 -19.81
C GLY A 290 9.70 8.31 -18.97
N ASP A 291 8.55 8.25 -19.64
CA ASP A 291 7.24 8.30 -18.99
C ASP A 291 6.91 6.97 -18.28
N PRO A 292 6.74 6.96 -16.93
CA PRO A 292 6.44 5.74 -16.20
C PRO A 292 5.00 5.26 -16.42
N ASP A 293 4.08 6.08 -16.95
CA ASP A 293 2.65 5.77 -17.05
C ASP A 293 2.34 4.57 -17.98
N TYR A 294 3.27 4.20 -18.87
CA TYR A 294 3.13 3.07 -19.79
C TYR A 294 3.85 1.79 -19.35
N VAL A 295 4.63 1.84 -18.27
CA VAL A 295 5.38 0.67 -17.79
C VAL A 295 4.39 -0.35 -17.21
N ALA A 296 4.30 -1.55 -17.76
CA ALA A 296 3.39 -2.55 -17.23
C ALA A 296 3.90 -3.11 -15.89
N LEU A 297 3.12 -3.00 -14.82
CA LEU A 297 3.43 -3.64 -13.54
C LEU A 297 2.19 -4.13 -12.80
N LEU A 298 2.38 -5.15 -11.96
CA LEU A 298 1.37 -5.68 -11.05
C LEU A 298 1.95 -5.76 -9.65
N PRO A 299 1.50 -4.90 -8.72
CA PRO A 299 2.09 -4.82 -7.40
C PRO A 299 1.64 -5.97 -6.51
N SER A 300 2.56 -6.36 -5.65
CA SER A 300 2.45 -7.32 -4.58
C SER A 300 3.04 -6.71 -3.32
N GLY A 301 2.70 -7.24 -2.14
CA GLY A 301 3.34 -6.80 -0.92
C GLY A 301 2.47 -6.85 0.31
N PHE A 302 2.81 -5.97 1.24
CA PHE A 302 2.47 -6.11 2.64
C PHE A 302 2.00 -4.80 3.23
N ALA A 303 0.97 -4.86 4.06
CA ALA A 303 0.60 -3.79 4.95
C ALA A 303 0.63 -4.27 6.41
N ILE A 304 1.37 -3.55 7.23
CA ILE A 304 1.63 -3.88 8.64
C ILE A 304 1.00 -2.78 9.47
N LEU A 305 0.02 -3.14 10.27
CA LEU A 305 -0.71 -2.24 11.14
C LEU A 305 -0.49 -2.67 12.59
N PRO A 306 -0.48 -1.75 13.56
CA PRO A 306 -0.38 -2.11 14.97
C PRO A 306 -1.57 -2.98 15.39
N GLY A 307 -1.30 -4.10 16.04
CA GLY A 307 -2.33 -5.05 16.48
C GLY A 307 -2.20 -5.36 17.97
N ASN A 308 -3.06 -4.83 18.82
CA ASN A 308 -3.10 -5.28 20.20
C ASN A 308 -3.67 -6.71 20.23
N GLY A 309 -2.89 -7.67 20.75
CA GLY A 309 -3.47 -8.92 21.22
C GLY A 309 -4.48 -8.57 22.32
N GLY A 310 -5.61 -9.30 22.41
CA GLY A 310 -6.78 -8.94 23.22
C GLY A 310 -6.60 -8.91 24.76
N GLY A 311 -5.47 -8.46 25.29
CA GLY A 311 -5.24 -8.12 26.69
C GLY A 311 -5.30 -6.60 26.90
N GLY A 312 -5.81 -6.19 28.07
CA GLY A 312 -6.22 -4.83 28.40
C GLY A 312 -5.17 -3.71 28.25
N ALA A 313 -5.67 -2.49 28.42
CA ALA A 313 -4.95 -1.24 28.28
C ALA A 313 -3.65 -1.17 29.08
N HIS A 314 -2.68 -0.42 28.52
CA HIS A 314 -1.34 -0.09 29.01
C HIS A 314 -0.19 -0.97 28.49
N GLU A 315 0.25 -0.71 27.26
CA GLU A 315 1.63 -0.29 26.95
C GLU A 315 1.82 -0.11 25.43
N VAL A 316 2.25 1.08 25.02
CA VAL A 316 2.66 1.36 23.64
C VAL A 316 4.03 0.68 23.43
N GLY A 317 4.04 -0.58 23.00
CA GLY A 317 5.29 -1.27 22.65
C GLY A 317 5.28 -2.79 22.69
N SER A 318 4.32 -3.42 23.40
CA SER A 318 4.24 -4.90 23.53
C SER A 318 3.14 -5.54 22.67
N GLY A 319 2.48 -4.78 21.80
CA GLY A 319 1.42 -5.27 20.91
C GLY A 319 1.96 -5.98 19.68
N GLY A 320 1.24 -7.02 19.23
CA GLY A 320 1.49 -7.69 17.97
C GLY A 320 1.19 -6.81 16.74
N SER A 321 1.06 -7.45 15.60
CA SER A 321 0.83 -6.78 14.31
C SER A 321 -0.32 -7.43 13.55
N LEU A 322 -1.08 -6.59 12.87
CA LEU A 322 -2.02 -6.99 11.84
C LEU A 322 -1.30 -6.91 10.50
N LEU A 323 -1.01 -8.08 9.91
CA LEU A 323 -0.33 -8.18 8.62
C LEU A 323 -1.34 -8.54 7.55
N THR A 324 -1.42 -7.70 6.51
CA THR A 324 -2.08 -8.00 5.25
C THR A 324 -1.05 -8.39 4.22
N VAL A 325 -1.23 -9.54 3.57
CA VAL A 325 -0.47 -9.96 2.39
C VAL A 325 -1.38 -9.83 1.18
N ALA A 326 -0.88 -9.27 0.09
CA ALA A 326 -1.64 -9.20 -1.16
C ALA A 326 -0.78 -9.32 -2.41
N PHE A 327 -1.35 -9.96 -3.43
CA PHE A 327 -0.71 -10.22 -4.72
C PHE A 327 -1.64 -9.81 -5.87
N GLN A 328 -1.06 -9.15 -6.87
CA GLN A 328 -1.70 -8.99 -8.18
C GLN A 328 -0.91 -9.82 -9.21
N ILE A 329 -1.59 -10.76 -9.86
CA ILE A 329 -0.96 -11.76 -10.74
C ILE A 329 -1.72 -11.80 -12.06
N LEU A 330 -0.99 -11.69 -13.17
CA LEU A 330 -1.51 -11.95 -14.50
C LEU A 330 -1.69 -13.46 -14.67
N VAL A 331 -2.92 -13.92 -14.86
CA VAL A 331 -3.22 -15.35 -15.01
C VAL A 331 -3.43 -15.77 -16.47
N ASP A 332 -3.76 -14.82 -17.34
CA ASP A 332 -3.90 -15.02 -18.76
C ASP A 332 -3.64 -13.70 -19.48
N SER A 333 -2.89 -13.70 -20.57
CA SER A 333 -2.62 -12.50 -21.38
C SER A 333 -3.76 -12.19 -22.35
N ALA A 334 -4.66 -13.15 -22.61
CA ALA A 334 -5.85 -12.94 -23.43
C ALA A 334 -7.02 -12.40 -22.56
N PRO A 335 -7.50 -11.16 -22.77
CA PRO A 335 -8.55 -10.55 -21.95
C PRO A 335 -9.91 -11.29 -22.01
N ASN A 336 -10.11 -12.06 -23.07
CA ASN A 336 -11.32 -12.85 -23.33
C ASN A 336 -11.23 -14.30 -22.83
N ALA A 337 -10.09 -14.70 -22.27
CA ALA A 337 -9.95 -16.04 -21.71
C ALA A 337 -10.93 -16.26 -20.55
N LYS A 338 -11.25 -17.54 -20.30
CA LYS A 338 -12.05 -17.92 -19.14
C LYS A 338 -11.11 -18.18 -17.97
N LEU A 339 -11.39 -17.54 -16.84
CA LEU A 339 -10.67 -17.81 -15.61
C LEU A 339 -10.84 -19.29 -15.22
N SER A 340 -9.73 -20.00 -15.07
CA SER A 340 -9.76 -21.39 -14.62
C SER A 340 -9.79 -21.46 -13.09
N LEU A 341 -10.52 -22.42 -12.52
CA LEU A 341 -10.46 -22.73 -11.09
C LEU A 341 -9.04 -23.12 -10.66
N GLY A 342 -8.24 -23.69 -11.56
CA GLY A 342 -6.84 -24.02 -11.33
C GLY A 342 -5.97 -22.78 -11.08
N SER A 343 -6.11 -21.73 -11.88
CA SER A 343 -5.38 -20.46 -11.71
C SER A 343 -5.67 -19.83 -10.35
N VAL A 344 -6.94 -19.85 -9.95
CA VAL A 344 -7.40 -19.36 -8.65
C VAL A 344 -6.80 -20.18 -7.51
N ALA A 345 -6.80 -21.52 -7.62
CA ALA A 345 -6.21 -22.41 -6.63
C ALA A 345 -4.69 -22.19 -6.49
N THR A 346 -3.97 -21.96 -7.59
CA THR A 346 -2.53 -21.65 -7.58
C THR A 346 -2.22 -20.36 -6.83
N VAL A 347 -2.97 -19.28 -7.09
CA VAL A 347 -2.80 -18.01 -6.36
C VAL A 347 -3.12 -18.15 -4.87
N ASN A 348 -4.16 -18.93 -4.55
CA ASN A 348 -4.50 -19.24 -3.15
C ASN A 348 -3.40 -20.05 -2.44
N SER A 349 -2.79 -21.03 -3.11
CA SER A 349 -1.66 -21.76 -2.55
C SER A 349 -0.42 -20.87 -2.39
N LEU A 350 -0.16 -19.97 -3.33
CA LEU A 350 0.96 -19.03 -3.26
C LEU A 350 0.83 -18.14 -2.02
N ILE A 351 -0.32 -17.49 -1.82
CA ILE A 351 -0.52 -16.60 -0.68
C ILE A 351 -0.43 -17.36 0.66
N LYS A 352 -1.03 -18.55 0.75
CA LYS A 352 -0.93 -19.39 1.95
C LYS A 352 0.52 -19.79 2.26
N CYS A 353 1.27 -20.22 1.25
CA CYS A 353 2.66 -20.61 1.44
C CYS A 353 3.54 -19.41 1.86
N THR A 354 3.33 -18.22 1.29
CA THR A 354 4.00 -17.00 1.75
C THR A 354 3.66 -16.67 3.20
N VAL A 355 2.39 -16.76 3.58
CA VAL A 355 1.94 -16.53 4.97
C VAL A 355 2.64 -17.48 5.95
N GLU A 356 2.68 -18.78 5.64
CA GLU A 356 3.32 -19.78 6.51
C GLU A 356 4.83 -19.57 6.61
N ARG A 357 5.51 -19.20 5.51
CA ARG A 357 6.94 -18.85 5.53
C ARG A 357 7.23 -17.63 6.40
N ILE A 358 6.40 -16.57 6.29
CA ILE A 358 6.54 -15.38 7.13
C ILE A 358 6.32 -15.75 8.60
N LYS A 359 5.24 -16.48 8.92
CA LYS A 359 4.96 -16.94 10.29
C LYS A 359 6.12 -17.76 10.86
N ALA A 360 6.72 -18.65 10.07
CA ALA A 360 7.86 -19.45 10.49
C ALA A 360 9.09 -18.58 10.78
N ALA A 361 9.45 -17.68 9.86
CA ALA A 361 10.66 -16.86 9.97
C ALA A 361 10.60 -15.84 11.13
N VAL A 362 9.47 -15.16 11.32
CA VAL A 362 9.37 -14.07 12.31
C VAL A 362 9.13 -14.53 13.74
N ASN A 363 8.66 -15.76 13.94
CA ASN A 363 8.42 -16.36 15.27
C ASN A 363 9.64 -17.13 15.82
N CYS A 364 10.73 -17.21 15.05
CA CYS A 364 11.99 -17.80 15.51
C CYS A 364 12.80 -16.85 16.41
#